data_AF-A0A1M4LBZ5-F1
#
_entry.id   AF-A0A1M4LBZ5-F1
#
_cell.length_a   1.000
_cell.length_b   1.000
_cell.length_c   1.000
_cell.angle_alpha   90.00
_cell.angle_beta   90.00
_cell.angle_gamma   90.00
#
_symmetry.space_group_name_H-M   'P 1'
#
loop_
_entity.id
_entity.type
_entity.pdbx_description
1 polymer ?
#
loop_
_entity_poly.entity_id
_entity_poly.type
_entity_poly.pdbx_seq_one_letter_code
_entity_poly.pdbx_strand_id
1 'polypeptide(L)' 'MGIKNKFEVTEKAGSFVAGERNPGAGKPISLTEDQAYYPLIAGEIRRPGTVAEADPAAGKPKKA' A
#
# COMPACT_ATOMS: atom_id res chain seq x y z
N MET A 1 12.60 -11.96 -14.75
CA MET A 1 11.48 -11.02 -14.48
C MET A 1 10.55 -11.73 -13.51
N GLY A 2 10.52 -11.34 -12.23
CA GLY A 2 9.62 -11.95 -11.25
C GLY A 2 8.17 -11.64 -11.57
N ILE A 3 7.25 -12.52 -11.20
CA ILE A 3 5.80 -12.26 -11.30
C ILE A 3 5.49 -11.08 -10.37
N LYS A 4 4.89 -10.02 -10.92
CA LYS A 4 4.45 -8.86 -10.14
C LYS A 4 3.01 -9.07 -9.67
N ASN A 5 2.81 -8.90 -8.37
CA ASN A 5 1.50 -8.91 -7.73
C ASN A 5 1.06 -7.48 -7.43
N LYS A 6 -0.25 -7.27 -7.38
CA LYS A 6 -0.82 -6.00 -6.94
C LYS A 6 -0.83 -5.95 -5.41
N PHE A 7 -0.40 -4.82 -4.87
CA PHE A 7 -0.48 -4.48 -3.46
C PHE A 7 -1.16 -3.12 -3.33
N GLU A 8 -1.75 -2.85 -2.18
CA GLU A 8 -2.35 -1.56 -1.88
C GLU A 8 -1.45 -0.80 -0.91
N VAL A 9 -1.13 0.45 -1.23
CA VAL A 9 -0.32 1.32 -0.37
C VAL A 9 -1.13 1.75 0.85
N THR A 10 -0.54 1.73 2.03
CA THR A 10 -1.16 2.20 3.27
C THR A 10 -0.77 3.64 3.60
N GLU A 11 -1.40 4.22 4.61
CA GLU A 11 -1.06 5.57 5.12
C GLU A 11 0.33 5.62 5.78
N LYS A 12 0.91 4.46 6.12
CA LYS A 12 2.26 4.36 6.69
C LYS A 12 3.36 4.51 5.64
N ALA A 13 3.05 4.35 4.36
CA ALA A 13 4.03 4.43 3.29
C ALA A 13 4.61 5.85 3.13
N GLY A 14 5.94 5.94 3.02
CA GLY A 14 6.63 7.19 2.71
C GLY A 14 6.46 7.65 1.25
N SER A 15 7.29 8.58 0.79
CA SER A 15 7.24 9.07 -0.61
C SER A 15 7.60 8.01 -1.66
N PHE A 16 8.24 6.92 -1.23
CA PHE A 16 8.65 5.79 -2.07
C PHE A 16 8.34 4.48 -1.35
N VAL A 17 8.05 3.43 -2.12
CA VAL A 17 7.81 2.07 -1.65
C VAL A 17 8.62 1.12 -2.53
N ALA A 18 9.49 0.31 -1.92
CA ALA A 18 10.40 -0.60 -2.65
C ALA A 18 11.23 0.08 -3.77
N GLY A 19 11.58 1.36 -3.59
CA GLY A 19 12.30 2.16 -4.59
C GLY A 19 11.43 2.70 -5.73
N GLU A 20 10.13 2.40 -5.77
CA GLU A 20 9.18 3.01 -6.69
C GLU A 20 8.45 4.19 -6.04
N ARG A 21 8.01 5.17 -6.84
CA ARG A 21 7.31 6.35 -6.33
C ARG A 21 5.95 5.94 -5.77
N ASN A 22 5.65 6.36 -4.54
CA ASN A 22 4.38 6.05 -3.90
C ASN A 22 3.21 6.72 -4.68
N PRO A 23 2.24 5.96 -5.23
CA PRO A 23 1.07 6.52 -5.90
C PRO A 23 0.07 7.21 -4.95
N GLY A 24 0.18 6.98 -3.64
CA GLY A 24 -0.68 7.46 -2.56
C GLY A 24 -1.39 6.33 -1.83
N ALA A 25 -1.74 6.56 -0.56
CA ALA A 25 -2.49 5.60 0.26
C ALA A 25 -3.82 5.18 -0.42
N GLY A 26 -4.19 3.91 -0.29
CA GLY A 26 -5.35 3.31 -0.93
C GLY A 26 -5.16 2.99 -2.42
N LYS A 27 -4.04 3.38 -3.04
CA LYS A 27 -3.79 3.12 -4.46
C LYS A 27 -3.00 1.84 -4.67
N PRO A 28 -3.21 1.14 -5.80
CA PRO A 28 -2.48 -0.06 -6.12
C PRO A 28 -1.04 0.26 -6.57
N ILE A 29 -0.10 -0.58 -6.17
CA ILE A 29 1.29 -0.65 -6.65
C ILE A 29 1.60 -2.08 -7.08
N SER A 30 2.43 -2.27 -8.13
CA SER A 30 2.74 -3.59 -8.69
C SER A 30 4.19 -3.96 -8.42
N LEU A 31 4.40 -4.87 -7.47
CA LEU A 31 5.72 -5.28 -6.98
C LEU A 31 5.88 -6.80 -7.10
N THR A 32 7.10 -7.28 -7.20
CA THR A 32 7.36 -8.72 -7.00
C THR A 32 7.22 -9.08 -5.51
N GLU A 33 7.07 -10.36 -5.19
CA GLU A 33 7.04 -10.81 -3.79
C GLU A 33 8.32 -10.39 -3.03
N ASP A 34 9.49 -10.48 -3.67
CA ASP A 34 10.77 -10.04 -3.08
C ASP A 34 10.80 -8.53 -2.79
N GLN A 35 10.27 -7.71 -3.72
CA GLN A 35 10.18 -6.26 -3.53
C GLN A 35 9.16 -5.89 -2.44
N ALA A 36 8.07 -6.66 -2.36
CA ALA A 36 7.00 -6.45 -1.40
C ALA A 36 7.33 -6.98 0.00
N TYR A 37 8.35 -7.83 0.16
CA TYR A 37 8.69 -8.50 1.41
C TYR A 37 8.88 -7.52 2.58
N TYR A 38 9.79 -6.57 2.45
CA TYR A 38 10.04 -5.58 3.51
C TYR A 38 8.90 -4.55 3.66
N PRO A 39 8.32 -3.97 2.58
CA PRO A 39 7.18 -3.06 2.71
C PRO A 39 5.93 -3.68 3.34
N LEU A 40 5.68 -4.98 3.13
CA LEU A 40 4.59 -5.71 3.80
C LEU A 40 4.85 -5.81 5.31
N ILE A 41 6.08 -6.15 5.70
CA ILE A 41 6.48 -6.25 7.12
C ILE A 41 6.42 -4.87 7.81
N ALA A 42 6.90 -3.83 7.13
CA ALA A 42 6.83 -2.44 7.60
C ALA A 42 5.38 -1.90 7.66
N GLY A 43 4.43 -2.59 7.01
CA GLY A 43 3.04 -2.17 6.90
C GLY A 43 2.83 -0.98 5.97
N GLU A 44 3.77 -0.70 5.07
CA GLU A 44 3.66 0.34 4.03
C GLU A 44 2.73 -0.11 2.89
N ILE A 45 2.59 -1.41 2.67
CA ILE A 45 1.65 -1.98 1.71
C ILE A 45 0.88 -3.16 2.31
N ARG A 46 -0.24 -3.52 1.70
CA ARG A 46 -1.05 -4.69 2.04
C ARG A 46 -1.47 -5.48 0.80
N ARG A 47 -1.84 -6.75 0.99
CA ARG A 47 -2.39 -7.56 -0.10
C ARG A 47 -3.84 -7.13 -0.41
N PRO A 48 -4.22 -7.01 -1.68
CA PRO A 48 -5.59 -6.68 -2.06
C PRO A 48 -6.52 -7.79 -1.58
N GLY A 49 -7.57 -7.43 -0.84
CA GLY A 49 -8.53 -8.37 -0.27
C GLY A 49 -8.26 -8.79 1.17
N THR A 50 -7.15 -8.38 1.80
CA THR A 50 -7.12 -8.31 3.26
C THR A 50 -7.98 -7.13 3.67
N VAL A 51 -9.22 -7.38 4.08
CA VAL A 51 -10.10 -6.39 4.72
C VAL A 51 -9.25 -5.63 5.72
N ALA A 52 -9.09 -4.34 5.45
CA ALA A 52 -8.48 -3.43 6.40
C ALA A 52 -9.20 -3.63 7.73
N GLU A 53 -8.48 -3.97 8.78
CA GLU A 53 -8.88 -3.52 10.11
C GLU A 53 -8.97 -2.00 9.96
N ALA A 54 -10.21 -1.52 9.92
CA ALA A 54 -10.53 -0.13 9.65
C ALA A 54 -9.93 0.69 10.78
N ASP A 55 -8.86 1.42 10.49
CA ASP A 55 -8.40 2.50 11.36
C ASP A 55 -9.51 3.57 11.35
N PRO A 56 -10.20 3.85 12.47
CA PRO A 56 -11.35 4.74 12.49
C PRO A 56 -10.97 6.24 12.37
N ALA A 57 -9.72 6.57 12.03
CA ALA A 57 -9.24 7.96 11.93
C ALA A 57 -9.17 8.54 10.52
N ALA A 58 -9.65 7.85 9.46
CA ALA A 58 -9.79 8.44 8.13
C ALA A 58 -10.99 9.41 8.09
N GLY A 59 -10.72 10.65 8.47
CA GLY A 59 -11.67 11.74 8.51
C GLY A 59 -12.43 11.96 7.20
N LYS A 60 -13.77 11.86 7.33
CA LYS A 60 -14.84 12.62 6.64
C LYS A 60 -14.59 13.03 5.17
N PRO A 61 -15.36 12.52 4.20
CA PRO A 61 -15.43 13.17 2.90
C PRO A 61 -16.11 14.55 3.07
N LYS A 62 -15.34 15.63 2.91
CA LYS A 62 -15.88 16.92 2.50
C LYS A 62 -16.17 16.84 1.00
N LYS A 63 -17.44 16.94 0.62
CA LYS A 63 -17.81 17.72 -0.57
C LYS A 63 -19.20 18.31 -0.39
N ALA A 64 -19.28 19.57 -0.81
CA ALA A 64 -20.32 20.58 -0.62
C ALA A 64 -21.68 20.21 -1.22
#